data_AF-A0A661R3D1-F1
#
_entry.id   AF-A0A661R3D1-F1
#
_cell.length_a   1.000
_cell.length_b   1.000
_cell.length_c   1.000
_cell.angle_alpha   90.00
_cell.angle_beta   90.00
_cell.angle_gamma   90.00
#
_symmetry.space_group_name_H-M   'P 1'
#
loop_
_entity.id
_entity.type
_entity.pdbx_description
1 polymer ?
#
loop_
_entity_poly.entity_id
_entity_poly.type
_entity_poly.pdbx_seq_one_letter_code
_entity_poly.pdbx_strand_id
1 'polypeptide(L)'
;MKPKTRQSVTDGIPPEAELILNQIETKKSNYKQKIIIAFAFLIVLMVVSLIVLGLDFKFMLKWLPFILAGSGYTFLVAFLAISLACILAVVGALGRLSTNPIFNSMATSYVSLIRGTPLLVQVYMWYLALPQIGKALEAYGIPGFQVKYGRF
;
A
#
# COMPACT_ATOMS: atom_id res chain seq x y z
N MET A 1 -23.96 37.60 -28.75
CA MET A 1 -22.76 38.27 -28.20
C MET A 1 -21.58 37.32 -28.33
N LYS A 2 -20.69 37.51 -29.32
CA LYS A 2 -19.46 36.70 -29.44
C LYS A 2 -18.47 37.11 -28.34
N PRO A 3 -17.77 36.17 -27.68
CA PRO A 3 -16.78 36.49 -26.66
C PRO A 3 -15.61 37.27 -27.28
N LYS A 4 -15.27 38.40 -26.66
CA LYS A 4 -14.31 39.42 -27.13
C LYS A 4 -12.84 38.93 -27.29
N THR A 5 -12.57 37.67 -26.97
CA THR A 5 -11.25 37.02 -27.00
C THR A 5 -10.93 36.27 -28.30
N ARG A 6 -11.91 35.92 -29.13
CA ARG A 6 -11.65 35.17 -30.39
C ARG A 6 -11.23 36.10 -31.54
N GLN A 7 -11.77 37.32 -31.60
CA GLN A 7 -11.49 38.27 -32.69
C GLN A 7 -10.09 38.91 -32.58
N SER A 8 -9.60 39.17 -31.37
CA SER A 8 -8.27 39.80 -31.18
C SER A 8 -7.08 38.92 -31.55
N VAL A 9 -7.30 37.61 -31.69
CA VAL A 9 -6.25 36.63 -32.04
C VAL A 9 -6.23 36.36 -33.55
N THR A 10 -7.32 36.65 -34.27
CA THR A 10 -7.49 36.30 -35.70
C THR A 10 -7.03 37.36 -36.69
N ASP A 11 -6.73 38.59 -36.24
CA ASP A 11 -6.47 39.76 -37.11
C ASP A 11 -5.10 39.76 -37.83
N GLY A 12 -4.27 38.71 -37.66
CA GLY A 12 -2.96 38.57 -38.31
C GLY A 12 -2.59 37.13 -38.65
N ILE A 13 -3.58 36.23 -38.68
CA ILE A 13 -3.36 34.80 -38.94
C ILE A 13 -3.51 34.52 -40.44
N PRO A 14 -2.55 33.83 -41.09
CA PRO A 14 -2.71 33.40 -42.48
C PRO A 14 -3.95 32.51 -42.67
N PRO A 15 -4.65 32.60 -43.81
CA PRO A 15 -5.92 31.89 -44.03
C PRO A 15 -5.78 30.36 -43.88
N GLU A 16 -4.62 29.78 -44.15
CA GLU A 16 -4.33 28.37 -43.92
C GLU A 16 -4.36 27.96 -42.44
N ALA A 17 -3.99 28.85 -41.52
CA ALA A 17 -3.94 28.55 -40.10
C ALA A 17 -5.33 28.58 -39.44
N GLU A 18 -6.28 29.38 -39.95
CA GLU A 18 -7.68 29.37 -39.47
C GLU A 18 -8.37 28.02 -39.76
N LEU A 19 -8.08 27.41 -40.91
CA LEU A 19 -8.60 26.09 -41.28
C LEU A 19 -8.08 24.99 -40.33
N ILE A 20 -6.79 25.03 -39.99
CA ILE A 20 -6.17 24.09 -39.05
C ILE A 20 -6.75 24.28 -37.64
N LEU A 21 -6.98 25.52 -37.19
CA LEU A 21 -7.58 25.81 -35.89
C LEU A 21 -9.01 25.26 -35.79
N ASN A 22 -9.82 25.41 -36.85
CA ASN A 22 -11.17 24.82 -36.90
C ASN A 22 -11.14 23.29 -36.93
N GLN A 23 -10.16 22.66 -37.60
CA GLN A 23 -9.96 21.20 -37.58
C GLN A 23 -9.53 20.69 -36.20
N ILE A 24 -8.67 21.45 -35.49
CA ILE A 24 -8.25 21.10 -34.12
C ILE A 24 -9.43 21.25 -33.15
N GLU A 25 -10.25 22.30 -33.29
CA GLU A 25 -11.41 22.52 -32.41
C GLU A 25 -12.48 21.44 -32.58
N THR A 26 -12.79 21.05 -33.83
CA THR A 26 -13.73 19.96 -34.14
C THR A 26 -13.21 18.60 -33.66
N LYS A 27 -11.91 18.29 -33.84
CA LYS A 27 -11.31 17.03 -33.36
C LYS A 27 -11.20 16.97 -31.83
N LYS A 28 -10.89 18.09 -31.17
CA LYS A 28 -10.84 18.20 -29.71
C LYS A 28 -12.21 17.96 -29.05
N SER A 29 -13.29 18.40 -29.70
CA SER A 29 -14.67 18.20 -29.23
C SER A 29 -15.03 16.71 -29.12
N ASN A 30 -14.74 15.93 -30.16
CA ASN A 30 -15.02 14.49 -30.19
C ASN A 30 -14.20 13.69 -29.17
N TYR A 31 -12.96 14.12 -28.89
CA TYR A 31 -12.12 13.48 -27.87
C TYR A 31 -12.62 13.72 -26.45
N LYS A 32 -13.03 14.97 -26.13
CA LYS A 32 -13.63 15.29 -24.82
C LYS A 32 -14.91 14.49 -24.58
N GLN A 33 -15.77 14.35 -25.59
CA GLN A 33 -17.00 13.57 -25.47
C GLN A 33 -16.73 12.08 -25.24
N LYS A 34 -15.79 11.47 -25.96
CA LYS A 34 -15.40 10.06 -25.75
C LYS A 34 -14.86 9.81 -24.34
N ILE A 35 -14.06 10.74 -23.81
CA ILE A 35 -13.59 10.68 -22.42
C ILE A 35 -14.79 10.73 -21.47
N ILE A 36 -15.68 11.71 -21.61
CA ILE A 36 -16.83 11.85 -20.72
C ILE A 36 -17.71 10.59 -20.73
N ILE A 37 -17.95 10.02 -21.91
CA ILE A 37 -18.72 8.77 -22.05
C ILE A 37 -18.00 7.59 -21.40
N ALA A 38 -16.68 7.45 -21.59
CA ALA A 38 -15.90 6.39 -20.95
C ALA A 38 -15.91 6.50 -19.42
N PHE A 39 -15.77 7.72 -18.89
CA PHE A 39 -15.89 7.98 -17.46
C PHE A 39 -17.30 7.70 -16.94
N ALA A 40 -18.34 8.12 -17.65
CA ALA A 40 -19.72 7.84 -17.28
C ALA A 40 -19.99 6.33 -17.28
N PHE A 41 -19.52 5.60 -18.29
CA PHE A 41 -19.64 4.15 -18.36
C PHE A 41 -18.91 3.46 -17.20
N LEU A 42 -17.68 3.88 -16.87
CA LEU A 42 -16.91 3.35 -15.74
C LEU A 42 -17.65 3.61 -14.41
N ILE A 43 -18.16 4.83 -14.20
CA ILE A 43 -18.92 5.17 -12.99
C ILE A 43 -20.18 4.31 -12.89
N VAL A 44 -20.94 4.16 -13.98
CA VAL A 44 -22.15 3.33 -13.99
C VAL A 44 -21.79 1.87 -13.70
N LEU A 45 -20.74 1.32 -14.32
CA LEU A 45 -20.27 -0.04 -14.06
C LEU A 45 -19.84 -0.22 -12.60
N MET A 46 -19.13 0.76 -12.03
CA MET A 46 -18.73 0.75 -10.62
C MET A 46 -19.94 0.74 -9.69
N VAL A 47 -20.93 1.60 -9.94
CA VAL A 47 -22.16 1.70 -9.11
C VAL A 47 -22.99 0.43 -9.23
N VAL A 48 -23.19 -0.10 -10.43
CA VAL A 48 -23.92 -1.36 -10.63
C VAL A 48 -23.22 -2.51 -9.91
N SER A 49 -21.88 -2.60 -10.00
CA SER A 49 -21.10 -3.59 -9.26
C SER A 49 -21.29 -3.46 -7.74
N LEU A 50 -21.33 -2.24 -7.21
CA LEU A 50 -21.56 -2.00 -5.77
C LEU A 50 -22.96 -2.42 -5.32
N ILE A 51 -23.98 -2.22 -6.16
CA ILE A 51 -25.35 -2.65 -5.89
C ILE A 51 -25.46 -4.18 -5.95
N VAL A 52 -24.86 -4.83 -6.95
CA VAL A 52 -24.84 -6.30 -7.10
C VAL A 52 -24.16 -6.98 -5.91
N LEU A 53 -23.13 -6.34 -5.33
CA LEU A 53 -22.44 -6.82 -4.13
C LEU A 53 -23.26 -6.67 -2.83
N GLY A 54 -24.43 -6.02 -2.87
CA GLY A 54 -25.33 -5.91 -1.72
C GLY A 54 -24.75 -5.12 -0.55
N LEU A 55 -24.09 -4.00 -0.84
CA LEU A 55 -23.35 -3.23 0.16
C LEU A 55 -24.28 -2.62 1.24
N ASP A 56 -24.18 -3.12 2.48
CA ASP A 56 -24.91 -2.58 3.62
C ASP A 56 -24.10 -1.46 4.32
N PHE A 57 -24.46 -0.21 4.01
CA PHE A 57 -23.85 0.97 4.62
C PHE A 57 -24.04 1.02 6.14
N LYS A 58 -25.17 0.53 6.66
CA LYS A 58 -25.44 0.52 8.11
C LYS A 58 -24.54 -0.48 8.83
N PHE A 59 -24.28 -1.63 8.22
CA PHE A 59 -23.30 -2.59 8.71
C PHE A 59 -21.88 -2.00 8.71
N MET A 60 -21.46 -1.34 7.62
CA MET A 60 -20.14 -0.71 7.55
C MET A 60 -19.94 0.36 8.62
N LEU A 61 -20.92 1.25 8.82
CA LEU A 61 -20.84 2.30 9.85
C LEU A 61 -20.76 1.70 11.27
N LYS A 62 -21.43 0.57 11.51
CA LYS A 62 -21.37 -0.13 12.81
C LYS A 62 -19.97 -0.65 13.12
N TRP A 63 -19.26 -1.18 12.13
CA TRP A 63 -17.92 -1.76 12.32
C TRP A 63 -16.77 -0.77 12.08
N LEU A 64 -17.05 0.39 11.50
CA LEU A 64 -16.08 1.47 11.30
C LEU A 64 -15.24 1.78 12.54
N PRO A 65 -15.80 2.00 13.76
CA PRO A 65 -14.99 2.28 14.94
C PRO A 65 -14.06 1.12 15.33
N PHE A 66 -14.49 -0.12 15.12
CA PHE A 66 -13.66 -1.31 15.39
C PHE A 66 -12.48 -1.40 14.41
N ILE A 67 -12.72 -1.16 13.12
CA ILE A 67 -11.67 -1.12 12.09
C ILE A 67 -10.69 0.02 12.39
N LEU A 68 -11.19 1.18 12.78
CA LEU A 68 -10.37 2.33 13.14
C LEU A 68 -9.50 2.05 14.36
N ALA A 69 -10.05 1.37 15.38
CA ALA A 69 -9.28 0.90 16.53
C ALA A 69 -8.19 -0.10 16.10
N GLY A 70 -8.52 -1.06 15.24
CA GLY A 70 -7.56 -2.01 14.65
C GLY A 70 -6.44 -1.33 13.85
N SER A 71 -6.74 -0.23 13.16
CA SER A 71 -5.74 0.55 12.43
C SER A 71 -4.68 1.13 13.37
N GLY A 72 -5.06 1.56 14.58
CA GLY A 72 -4.13 2.05 15.60
C GLY A 72 -3.12 0.98 16.02
N TYR A 73 -3.57 -0.27 16.20
CA TYR A 73 -2.68 -1.39 16.48
C TYR A 73 -1.72 -1.69 15.32
N THR A 74 -2.19 -1.56 14.07
CA THR A 74 -1.33 -1.72 12.89
C THR A 74 -0.20 -0.70 12.90
N PHE A 75 -0.51 0.57 13.17
CA PHE A 75 0.51 1.60 13.28
C PHE A 75 1.47 1.37 14.44
N LEU A 76 0.96 0.98 15.60
CA LEU A 76 1.78 0.71 16.79
C LEU A 76 2.77 -0.43 16.51
N VAL A 77 2.28 -1.56 16.00
CA VAL A 77 3.11 -2.73 15.70
C VAL A 77 4.10 -2.41 14.57
N ALA A 78 3.67 -1.71 13.51
CA ALA A 78 4.55 -1.30 12.43
C ALA A 78 5.67 -0.39 12.92
N PHE A 79 5.36 0.60 13.76
CA PHE A 79 6.35 1.52 14.31
C PHE A 79 7.39 0.80 15.17
N LEU A 80 6.95 -0.11 16.06
CA LEU A 80 7.85 -0.90 16.89
C LEU A 80 8.70 -1.86 16.04
N ALA A 81 8.10 -2.54 15.06
CA ALA A 81 8.80 -3.46 14.18
C ALA A 81 9.85 -2.75 13.32
N ILE A 82 9.50 -1.59 12.72
CA ILE A 82 10.44 -0.79 11.93
C ILE A 82 11.58 -0.28 12.82
N SER A 83 11.28 0.21 14.03
CA SER A 83 12.31 0.69 14.96
C SER A 83 13.33 -0.42 15.29
N LEU A 84 12.84 -1.62 15.61
CA LEU A 84 13.72 -2.78 15.87
C LEU A 84 14.48 -3.22 14.60
N ALA A 85 13.80 -3.26 13.46
CA ALA A 85 14.43 -3.61 12.18
C ALA A 85 15.54 -2.62 11.80
N CYS A 86 15.36 -1.33 12.05
CA CYS A 86 16.38 -0.30 11.83
C CYS A 86 17.62 -0.54 12.70
N ILE A 87 17.45 -0.86 13.99
CA ILE A 87 18.57 -1.17 14.88
C ILE A 87 19.35 -2.38 14.34
N LEU A 88 18.65 -3.47 14.01
CA LEU A 88 19.28 -4.68 13.45
C LEU A 88 19.94 -4.42 12.09
N ALA A 89 19.33 -3.59 11.24
CA ALA A 89 19.89 -3.21 9.95
C ALA A 89 21.18 -2.41 10.10
N VAL A 90 21.23 -1.46 11.05
CA VAL A 90 22.43 -0.68 11.35
C VAL A 90 23.54 -1.60 11.88
N VAL A 91 23.23 -2.49 12.84
CA VAL A 91 24.20 -3.47 13.36
C VAL A 91 24.74 -4.37 12.23
N GLY A 92 23.85 -4.88 11.36
CA GLY A 92 24.25 -5.68 10.20
C GLY A 92 25.09 -4.89 9.20
N ALA A 93 24.77 -3.62 8.94
CA ALA A 93 25.54 -2.77 8.05
C ALA A 93 26.94 -2.47 8.60
N LEU A 94 27.04 -2.15 9.89
CA LEU A 94 28.32 -1.93 10.58
C LEU A 94 29.17 -3.21 10.58
N GLY A 95 28.57 -4.37 10.84
CA GLY A 95 29.26 -5.66 10.76
C GLY A 95 29.84 -5.93 9.37
N ARG A 96 29.11 -5.58 8.31
CA ARG A 96 29.58 -5.71 6.91
C ARG A 96 30.67 -4.71 6.52
N LEU A 97 30.77 -3.56 7.19
CA LEU A 97 31.86 -2.61 6.97
C LEU A 97 33.12 -2.96 7.78
N SER A 98 33.02 -3.90 8.73
CA SER A 98 34.15 -4.33 9.54
C SER A 98 35.25 -4.98 8.69
N THR A 99 36.49 -4.61 8.98
CA THR A 99 37.71 -5.25 8.42
C THR A 99 37.91 -6.66 8.96
N ASN A 100 37.30 -6.99 10.10
CA ASN A 100 37.43 -8.33 10.69
C ASN A 100 36.55 -9.33 9.92
N PRO A 101 37.14 -10.40 9.35
CA PRO A 101 36.42 -11.36 8.50
C PRO A 101 35.29 -12.10 9.23
N ILE A 102 35.38 -12.27 10.55
CA ILE A 102 34.35 -12.96 11.35
C ILE A 102 33.06 -12.13 11.37
N PHE A 103 33.16 -10.86 11.78
CA PHE A 103 32.00 -9.96 11.85
C PHE A 103 31.40 -9.70 10.47
N ASN A 104 32.25 -9.55 9.45
CA ASN A 104 31.82 -9.39 8.06
C ASN A 104 31.03 -10.59 7.55
N SER A 105 31.55 -11.81 7.78
CA SER A 105 30.92 -13.06 7.32
C SER A 105 29.61 -13.34 8.05
N MET A 106 29.56 -13.14 9.38
CA MET A 106 28.33 -13.31 10.16
C MET A 106 27.23 -12.34 9.71
N ALA A 107 27.58 -11.06 9.53
CA ALA A 107 26.61 -10.05 9.09
C ALA A 107 26.14 -10.29 7.65
N THR A 108 27.05 -10.70 6.76
CA THR A 108 26.71 -11.05 5.38
C THR A 108 25.78 -12.27 5.33
N SER A 109 26.04 -13.30 6.13
CA SER A 109 25.20 -14.49 6.22
C SER A 109 23.80 -14.16 6.74
N TYR A 110 23.69 -13.42 7.84
CA TYR A 110 22.41 -12.95 8.39
C TYR A 110 21.60 -12.17 7.34
N VAL A 111 22.20 -11.13 6.73
CA VAL A 111 21.52 -10.28 5.74
C VAL A 111 21.13 -11.07 4.49
N SER A 112 21.94 -12.06 4.08
CA SER A 112 21.63 -12.93 2.94
C SER A 112 20.45 -13.86 3.25
N LEU A 113 20.43 -14.49 4.42
CA LEU A 113 19.35 -15.40 4.83
C LEU A 113 18.01 -14.67 4.97
N ILE A 114 18.00 -13.50 5.61
CA ILE A 114 16.77 -12.73 5.82
C ILE A 114 16.19 -12.21 4.50
N ARG A 115 17.04 -11.83 3.53
CA ARG A 115 16.59 -11.38 2.21
C ARG A 115 16.30 -12.51 1.23
N GLY A 116 16.91 -13.68 1.45
CA GLY A 116 16.73 -14.87 0.62
C GLY A 116 15.54 -15.75 1.04
N THR A 117 14.95 -15.51 2.22
CA THR A 117 13.77 -16.24 2.70
C THR A 117 12.49 -15.45 2.44
N PRO A 118 11.42 -16.06 1.87
CA PRO A 118 10.15 -15.39 1.71
C PRO A 118 9.57 -14.93 3.05
N LEU A 119 9.07 -13.69 3.13
CA LEU A 119 8.48 -13.12 4.36
C LEU A 119 7.37 -14.03 4.93
N LEU A 120 6.58 -14.65 4.05
CA LEU A 120 5.53 -15.59 4.45
C LEU A 120 6.09 -16.76 5.26
N VAL A 121 7.23 -17.32 4.84
CA VAL A 121 7.91 -18.41 5.56
C VAL A 121 8.39 -17.94 6.93
N GLN A 122 8.94 -16.73 7.01
CA GLN A 122 9.40 -16.16 8.29
C GLN A 122 8.23 -16.02 9.28
N VAL A 123 7.12 -15.41 8.85
CA VAL A 123 5.94 -15.24 9.71
C VAL A 123 5.32 -16.59 10.09
N TYR A 124 5.25 -17.53 9.15
CA TYR A 124 4.72 -18.87 9.42
C TYR A 124 5.60 -19.67 10.41
N MET A 125 6.93 -19.58 10.28
CA MET A 125 7.87 -20.18 11.22
C MET A 125 7.65 -19.63 12.63
N TRP A 126 7.55 -18.30 12.79
CA TRP A 126 7.29 -17.70 14.10
C TRP A 126 5.93 -18.09 14.66
N TYR A 127 4.90 -18.16 13.82
CA TYR A 127 3.56 -18.62 14.21
C TYR A 127 3.58 -20.04 14.80
N LEU A 128 4.38 -20.96 14.24
CA LEU A 128 4.51 -22.33 14.73
C LEU A 128 5.50 -22.48 15.90
N ALA A 129 6.57 -21.68 15.93
CA ALA A 129 7.64 -21.79 16.91
C ALA A 129 7.29 -21.10 18.24
N LEU A 130 6.68 -19.92 18.21
CA LEU A 130 6.36 -19.13 19.41
C LEU A 130 5.55 -19.92 20.46
N PRO A 131 4.48 -20.66 20.11
CA PRO A 131 3.74 -21.45 21.09
C PRO A 131 4.58 -22.54 21.75
N GLN A 132 5.49 -23.16 21.01
CA GLN A 132 6.37 -24.23 21.52
C GLN A 132 7.42 -23.65 22.48
N ILE A 133 8.02 -22.52 22.11
CA ILE A 133 8.95 -21.77 22.99
C ILE A 133 8.22 -21.37 24.27
N GLY A 134 6.99 -20.88 24.17
CA GLY A 134 6.19 -20.52 25.34
C GLY A 134 5.94 -21.71 26.28
N LYS A 135 5.71 -22.92 25.74
CA LYS A 135 5.49 -24.13 26.56
C LYS A 135 6.78 -24.56 27.25
N ALA A 136 7.90 -24.48 26.53
CA ALA A 136 9.21 -24.79 27.10
C ALA A 136 9.55 -23.83 28.25
N LEU A 137 9.33 -22.52 28.08
CA LEU A 137 9.59 -21.51 29.11
C LEU A 137 8.72 -21.71 30.38
N GLU A 138 7.46 -22.12 30.21
CA GLU A 138 6.58 -22.44 31.34
C GLU A 138 7.06 -23.69 32.10
N ALA A 139 7.55 -24.71 31.38
CA ALA A 139 8.15 -25.90 31.99
C ALA A 139 9.42 -25.57 32.82
N TYR A 140 10.14 -24.50 32.46
CA TYR A 140 11.24 -23.94 33.24
C TYR A 140 10.80 -23.01 34.38
N GLY A 141 9.49 -22.89 34.64
CA GLY A 141 8.95 -22.14 35.77
C GLY A 141 8.81 -20.64 35.53
N ILE A 142 8.78 -20.17 34.27
CA ILE A 142 8.48 -18.79 33.92
C ILE A 142 6.98 -18.68 33.56
N PRO A 143 6.10 -18.32 34.51
CA PRO A 143 4.67 -18.19 34.23
C PRO A 143 4.40 -16.96 33.35
N GLY A 144 3.44 -17.08 32.42
CA GLY A 144 2.91 -15.96 31.64
C GLY A 144 3.18 -15.97 30.13
N PHE A 145 3.96 -16.94 29.62
CA PHE A 145 4.22 -17.07 28.17
C PHE A 145 3.24 -17.98 27.42
N GLN A 146 2.50 -18.85 28.12
CA GLN A 146 1.27 -19.42 27.54
C GLN A 146 0.16 -18.39 27.67
N VAL A 147 -0.32 -17.86 26.54
CA VAL A 147 -1.64 -17.25 26.55
C VAL A 147 -2.64 -18.36 26.87
N LYS A 148 -3.39 -18.21 27.95
CA LYS A 148 -4.36 -19.17 28.47
C LYS A 148 -5.57 -19.29 27.52
N TYR A 149 -5.35 -19.74 26.29
CA TYR A 149 -6.37 -20.13 25.30
C TYR A 149 -6.71 -21.63 25.40
N GLY A 150 -6.45 -22.26 26.55
CA GLY A 150 -6.94 -23.59 26.85
C GLY A 150 -8.36 -23.52 27.39
N ARG A 151 -9.36 -23.52 26.48
CA ARG A 151 -10.74 -24.04 26.61
C ARG A 151 -11.59 -23.52 25.45
N PHE A 152 -11.51 -24.22 24.33
CA PHE A 152 -12.72 -24.63 23.60
C PHE A 152 -12.84 -26.13 23.80
#